data_AF-A0A0J5LVV7-F1
#
_entry.id   AF-A0A0J5LVV7-F1
#
_cell.length_a   1.000
_cell.length_b   1.000
_cell.length_c   1.000
_cell.angle_alpha   90.00
_cell.angle_beta   90.00
_cell.angle_gamma   90.00
#
_symmetry.space_group_name_H-M   'P 1'
#
loop_
_entity.id
_entity.type
_entity.pdbx_description
1 polymer ?
#
loop_
_entity_poly.entity_id
_entity_poly.type
_entity_poly.pdbx_seq_one_letter_code
_entity_poly.pdbx_strand_id
1 'polypeptide(L)' 'MIPLCERTIYNFEKQGKFPQRIALSSRKVVWDLAEVEAWIDACKHSSPAPRPGMGA' A
#
# COMPACT_ATOMS: atom_id res chain seq x y z
N MET A 1 -6.94 7.96 -2.80
CA MET A 1 -5.55 8.27 -2.40
C MET A 1 -5.12 7.22 -1.39
N ILE A 2 -4.02 6.51 -1.62
CA ILE A 2 -3.54 5.50 -0.66
C ILE A 2 -2.78 6.26 0.45
N PRO A 3 -3.24 6.24 1.72
CA PRO A 3 -2.64 7.03 2.79
C PRO A 3 -1.38 6.35 3.33
N LEU A 4 -0.41 6.08 2.46
CA LEU A 4 0.89 5.55 2.81
C LEU A 4 1.98 6.56 2.43
N CYS A 5 2.98 6.68 3.29
CA CYS A 5 4.19 7.42 2.97
C CYS A 5 4.99 6.70 1.85
N GLU A 6 5.63 7.48 0.97
CA GLU A 6 6.34 6.97 -0.21
C GLU A 6 7.39 5.90 0.13
N ARG A 7 8.07 6.06 1.27
CA ARG A 7 9.05 5.08 1.78
C ARG A 7 8.41 3.73 2.10
N THR A 8 7.20 3.74 2.64
CA THR A 8 6.45 2.52 2.97
C THR A 8 6.00 1.83 1.69
N ILE A 9 5.55 2.60 0.69
CA ILE A 9 5.22 2.07 -0.63
C ILE A 9 6.45 1.40 -1.25
N TYR A 10 7.61 2.07 -1.27
CA TYR A 10 8.85 1.50 -1.80
C TYR A 10 9.29 0.21 -1.07
N ASN A 11 9.17 0.18 0.25
CA ASN A 11 9.51 -1.00 1.04
C ASN A 11 8.58 -2.18 0.74
N PHE A 12 7.28 -1.93 0.59
CA PHE A 12 6.34 -2.99 0.23
C PHE A 12 6.48 -3.45 -1.22
N GLU A 13 6.81 -2.55 -2.15
CA GLU A 13 7.18 -2.93 -3.51
C GLU A 13 8.41 -3.84 -3.53
N LYS A 14 9.45 -3.50 -2.75
CA LYS A 14 10.62 -4.37 -2.58
C LYS A 14 10.30 -5.73 -1.97
N GLN A 15 9.32 -5.78 -1.06
CA GLN A 15 8.88 -7.02 -0.43
C GLN A 15 7.89 -7.82 -1.28
N GLY A 16 7.47 -7.32 -2.46
CA GLY A 16 6.41 -7.92 -3.28
C GLY A 16 5.04 -7.91 -2.59
N LYS A 17 4.87 -7.05 -1.58
CA LYS A 17 3.66 -6.91 -0.77
C LYS A 17 2.81 -5.72 -1.21
N PHE A 18 3.14 -5.04 -2.30
CA PHE A 18 2.35 -3.94 -2.84
C PHE A 18 2.18 -4.09 -4.35
N PRO A 19 1.03 -3.69 -4.91
CA PRO A 19 0.77 -3.73 -6.35
C PRO A 19 1.84 -3.02 -7.17
N GLN A 20 2.14 -3.54 -8.35
CA GLN A 20 3.20 -2.99 -9.19
C GLN A 20 2.77 -1.66 -9.82
N ARG A 21 3.68 -0.66 -9.84
CA ARG A 21 3.41 0.64 -10.47
C ARG A 21 3.27 0.49 -11.98
N ILE A 22 2.17 0.98 -12.53
CA ILE A 22 1.95 1.08 -13.98
C ILE A 22 2.08 2.54 -14.37
N ALA A 23 3.10 2.88 -15.16
CA ALA A 23 3.28 4.23 -15.68
C ALA A 23 2.31 4.45 -16.87
N LEU A 24 1.19 5.12 -16.62
CA LEU A 24 0.24 5.50 -17.68
C LEU A 24 0.75 6.68 -18.51
N SER A 25 1.55 7.56 -17.90
CA SER A 25 2.27 8.64 -18.60
C SER A 25 3.52 9.04 -17.83
N SER A 26 4.34 9.95 -18.40
CA SER A 26 5.54 10.49 -17.74
C SER A 26 5.30 11.09 -16.35
N ARG A 27 4.06 11.47 -16.01
CA ARG A 27 3.70 12.03 -14.69
C ARG A 27 2.60 11.25 -13.97
N LYS A 28 2.02 10.23 -14.60
CA LYS A 28 0.86 9.52 -14.06
C LYS A 28 1.21 8.05 -13.86
N VAL A 29 1.33 7.67 -12.59
CA VAL A 29 1.45 6.29 -12.15
C VAL A 29 0.08 5.85 -11.64
N VAL A 30 -0.34 4.67 -12.05
CA VAL A 30 -1.57 4.02 -11.62
C VAL A 30 -1.24 2.63 -11.10
N TRP A 31 -2.18 2.04 -10.36
CA TRP A 31 -2.14 0.66 -9.93
C TRP A 31 -3.41 -0.02 -10.42
N ASP A 32 -3.33 -1.33 -10.63
CA ASP A 32 -4.52 -2.12 -10.91
C ASP A 32 -5.45 -2.12 -9.70
N LEU A 33 -6.75 -1.93 -9.93
CA LEU A 33 -7.73 -1.83 -8.86
C LEU A 33 -7.87 -3.16 -8.10
N ALA A 34 -7.90 -4.29 -8.82
CA ALA A 34 -8.09 -5.61 -8.22
C ALA A 34 -6.88 -6.00 -7.35
N GLU A 35 -5.66 -5.67 -7.79
CA GLU A 35 -4.46 -5.88 -6.97
C GLU A 35 -4.48 -5.03 -5.69
N VAL A 36 -4.90 -3.76 -5.79
CA VAL A 36 -5.01 -2.87 -4.62
C VAL A 36 -6.08 -3.36 -3.66
N GLU A 37 -7.23 -3.82 -4.15
CA GLU A 37 -8.30 -4.38 -3.31
C GLU A 37 -7.85 -5.65 -2.58
N ALA A 38 -7.23 -6.60 -3.29
CA ALA A 38 -6.69 -7.81 -2.70
C ALA A 38 -5.62 -7.51 -1.63
N TRP A 39 -4.77 -6.52 -1.90
CA TRP A 39 -3.77 -6.05 -0.95
C TRP A 39 -4.40 -5.42 0.31
N ILE A 40 -5.42 -4.57 0.16
CA ILE A 40 -6.14 -3.96 1.28
C ILE A 40 -6.75 -5.05 2.16
N ASP A 41 -7.39 -6.05 1.57
CA ASP A 41 -7.94 -7.17 2.34
C ASP A 41 -6.84 -7.98 3.02
N ALA A 42 -5.73 -8.30 2.36
CA ALA A 42 -4.59 -8.96 3.00
C ALA A 42 -4.05 -8.15 4.19
N CYS A 43 -3.93 -6.83 4.05
CA CYS A 43 -3.53 -5.92 5.13
C CYS A 43 -4.53 -5.89 6.29
N LYS A 44 -5.84 -5.94 6.02
CA LYS A 44 -6.87 -6.02 7.07
C LYS A 44 -6.75 -7.31 7.89
N HIS A 45 -6.39 -8.43 7.26
CA HIS A 45 -6.18 -9.71 7.94
C HIS A 45 -4.82 -9.80 8.65
N SER A 46 -3.82 -9.03 8.21
CA SER A 46 -2.45 -9.00 8.75
C SER A 46 -2.30 -8.40 10.16
N SER A 47 -3.40 -8.07 10.84
CA SER A 47 -3.47 -7.36 12.12
C SER A 47 -3.12 -5.87 12.00
N PRO A 48 -3.96 -4.96 12.53
CA PRO A 48 -3.67 -3.53 12.48
C PRO A 48 -2.39 -3.23 13.27
N ALA A 49 -1.48 -2.46 12.66
CA ALA A 49 -0.36 -1.88 13.39
C ALA A 49 -0.91 -1.12 14.62
N PRO A 50 -0.23 -1.18 15.78
CA PRO A 50 -0.70 -0.48 16.98
C PRO A 50 -0.87 0.98 16.63
N ARG A 51 -2.08 1.52 16.81
CA ARG A 51 -2.32 2.94 16.60
C ARG A 51 -1.45 3.69 17.61
N PRO A 52 -0.48 4.52 17.18
CA PRO A 52 0.29 5.31 18.12
C PRO A 52 -0.68 6.35 18.71
N GLY A 53 -1.08 6.13 19.97
CA GLY A 53 -2.04 7.00 20.68
C GLY A 53 -3.01 6.30 21.64
N MET A 54 -3.09 4.96 21.66
CA MET A 54 -3.88 4.23 22.65
C MET A 54 -2.97 3.63 23.73
N GLY A 55 -2.34 4.50 24.52
CA GLY A 55 -1.64 4.16 25.75
C GLY A 55 -1.94 5.25 26.76
N ALA A 56 -2.84 4.94 27.69
CA ALA A 56 -3.06 5.69 28.92
C ALA A 56 -1.90 5.43 29.90
#